data_AF-A0A2H5A2M0-F1
#
_entry.id   AF-A0A2H5A2M0-F1
#
_cell.length_a   1.000
_cell.length_b   1.000
_cell.length_c   1.000
_cell.angle_alpha   90.00
_cell.angle_beta   90.00
_cell.angle_gamma   90.00
#
_symmetry.space_group_name_H-M   'P 1'
#
loop_
_entity.id
_entity.type
_entity.pdbx_description
1 polymer ?
#
loop_
_entity_poly.entity_id
_entity_poly.type
_entity_poly.pdbx_seq_one_letter_code
_entity_poly.pdbx_strand_id
1 'polypeptide(L)'
;MGKAHTLAVLSAFAFAEEPLRFSDLETNLDVAPNTLSTRLKELNEAGLLDREAYNEVPPRVEYTPTEKAESLFPVFAHLHHWAIEYEL
;
A
#
# COMPACT_ATOMS: atom_id res chain seq x y z
N MET A 1 5.33 11.60 -7.70
CA MET A 1 3.95 11.09 -7.88
C MET A 1 3.71 10.41 -9.23
N GLY A 2 4.56 10.55 -10.27
CA GLY A 2 4.40 9.87 -11.57
C GLY A 2 5.18 8.55 -11.75
N LYS A 3 5.46 7.80 -10.67
CA LYS A 3 6.18 6.51 -10.78
C LYS A 3 5.17 5.36 -10.76
N ALA A 4 5.29 4.44 -11.72
CA ALA A 4 4.41 3.28 -11.86
C ALA A 4 4.19 2.55 -10.52
N HIS A 5 2.98 2.02 -10.32
CA HIS A 5 2.54 1.25 -9.14
C HIS A 5 2.49 1.98 -7.78
N THR A 6 2.92 3.23 -7.66
CA THR A 6 2.85 3.96 -6.38
C THR A 6 1.41 4.12 -5.88
N LEU A 7 0.49 4.46 -6.78
CA LEU A 7 -0.94 4.57 -6.44
C LEU A 7 -1.56 3.22 -6.12
N ALA A 8 -1.17 2.15 -6.84
CA ALA A 8 -1.65 0.79 -6.59
C ALA A 8 -1.24 0.30 -5.18
N VAL A 9 -0.01 0.59 -4.76
CA VAL A 9 0.45 0.28 -3.41
C VAL A 9 -0.35 1.08 -2.38
N LEU A 10 -0.53 2.39 -2.56
CA LEU A 10 -1.31 3.20 -1.62
C LEU A 10 -2.80 2.81 -1.57
N SER A 11 -3.41 2.47 -2.70
CA SER A 11 -4.80 2.02 -2.73
C SER A 11 -4.99 0.69 -2.02
N ALA A 12 -3.99 -0.20 -2.03
CA ALA A 12 -4.06 -1.45 -1.29
C ALA A 12 -4.27 -1.21 0.21
N PHE A 13 -3.57 -0.22 0.79
CA PHE A 13 -3.75 0.16 2.19
C PHE A 13 -5.09 0.86 2.46
N ALA A 14 -5.63 1.60 1.48
CA ALA A 14 -6.91 2.28 1.64
C ALA A 14 -8.11 1.32 1.81
N PHE A 15 -7.96 0.06 1.40
CA PHE A 15 -8.99 -0.97 1.48
C PHE A 15 -8.58 -2.16 2.37
N ALA A 16 -7.45 -2.06 3.07
CA ALA A 16 -7.00 -3.09 4.00
C ALA A 16 -7.53 -2.82 5.41
N GLU A 17 -8.00 -3.87 6.08
CA GLU A 17 -8.43 -3.79 7.49
C GLU A 17 -7.27 -4.07 8.46
N GLU A 18 -6.21 -4.71 7.98
CA GLU A 18 -5.03 -5.11 8.75
C GLU A 18 -3.73 -4.62 8.09
N PRO A 19 -2.62 -4.53 8.84
CA PRO A 19 -1.30 -4.25 8.27
C PRO A 19 -0.94 -5.22 7.14
N LEU A 20 -0.36 -4.73 6.06
CA LEU A 20 -0.01 -5.56 4.90
C LEU A 20 1.44 -6.01 4.96
N ARG A 21 1.71 -7.24 4.54
CA ARG A 21 3.08 -7.76 4.37
C ARG A 21 3.53 -7.59 2.93
N PHE A 22 4.84 -7.69 2.72
CA PHE A 22 5.42 -7.64 1.38
C PHE A 22 4.81 -8.69 0.45
N SER A 23 4.65 -9.93 0.94
CA SER A 23 4.07 -11.05 0.17
C SER A 23 2.63 -10.79 -0.26
N ASP A 24 1.85 -10.13 0.60
CA ASP A 24 0.44 -9.84 0.32
C ASP A 24 0.34 -8.81 -0.81
N LEU A 25 1.17 -7.77 -0.73
CA LEU A 25 1.27 -6.73 -1.76
C LEU A 25 1.83 -7.27 -3.08
N GLU A 26 2.86 -8.12 -3.03
CA GLU A 26 3.46 -8.73 -4.22
C GLU A 26 2.44 -9.60 -4.97
N THR A 27 1.70 -10.42 -4.22
CA THR A 27 0.67 -11.31 -4.77
C THR A 27 -0.53 -10.54 -5.31
N ASN A 28 -1.04 -9.56 -4.54
CA ASN A 28 -2.27 -8.85 -4.89
C ASN A 28 -2.10 -7.82 -6.01
N LEU A 29 -0.90 -7.25 -6.15
CA LEU A 29 -0.66 -6.17 -7.12
C LEU A 29 0.06 -6.62 -8.39
N ASP A 30 0.52 -7.88 -8.46
CA ASP A 30 1.33 -8.43 -9.56
C ASP A 30 2.53 -7.52 -9.92
N VAL A 31 3.22 -7.03 -8.88
CA VAL A 31 4.36 -6.11 -9.02
C VAL A 31 5.65 -6.86 -8.80
N ALA A 32 6.60 -6.69 -9.71
CA ALA A 32 7.94 -7.27 -9.57
C ALA A 32 8.58 -6.89 -8.21
N PRO A 33 9.19 -7.84 -7.49
CA PRO A 33 9.64 -7.63 -6.11
C PRO A 33 10.59 -6.43 -5.92
N ASN A 34 11.52 -6.22 -6.86
CA ASN A 34 12.45 -5.08 -6.82
C ASN A 34 11.71 -3.73 -6.92
N THR A 35 10.68 -3.67 -7.76
CA THR A 35 9.83 -2.49 -7.92
C THR A 35 9.04 -2.25 -6.63
N LEU A 36 8.38 -3.28 -6.09
CA LEU A 36 7.59 -3.17 -4.86
C LEU A 36 8.46 -2.74 -3.68
N SER A 37 9.63 -3.34 -3.49
CA SER A 37 10.60 -2.97 -2.45
C SER A 37 11.00 -1.50 -2.56
N THR A 38 11.29 -1.03 -3.78
CA THR A 38 11.59 0.38 -4.02
C THR A 38 10.40 1.29 -3.70
N ARG A 39 9.17 0.90 -4.09
CA ARG A 39 7.96 1.69 -3.79
C ARG A 39 7.72 1.80 -2.29
N LEU A 40 7.78 0.68 -1.56
CA LEU A 40 7.57 0.65 -0.11
C LEU A 40 8.62 1.47 0.63
N LYS A 41 9.89 1.37 0.22
CA LYS A 41 10.96 2.22 0.76
C LYS A 41 10.68 3.71 0.53
N GLU A 42 10.34 4.10 -0.70
CA GLU A 42 10.05 5.50 -1.03
C GLU A 42 8.83 6.03 -0.27
N LEU A 43 7.78 5.23 -0.08
CA LEU A 43 6.59 5.61 0.69
C LEU A 43 6.89 5.73 2.20
N ASN A 44 7.71 4.83 2.75
CA ASN A 44 8.18 4.92 4.12
C ASN A 44 9.05 6.17 4.35
N GLU A 45 10.00 6.44 3.44
CA GLU A 45 10.82 7.67 3.48
C GLU A 45 10.00 8.96 3.33
N ALA A 46 8.89 8.91 2.58
CA ALA A 46 7.95 10.02 2.44
C ALA A 46 7.03 10.24 3.67
N GLY A 47 7.15 9.38 4.69
CA GLY A 47 6.29 9.37 5.88
C GLY A 47 4.84 9.05 5.53
N LEU A 48 4.62 8.15 4.56
CA LEU A 48 3.29 7.66 4.19
C LEU A 48 3.04 6.28 4.79
N LEU A 49 4.07 5.45 4.93
CA LEU A 49 3.97 4.15 5.57
C LEU A 49 4.94 4.08 6.75
N ASP A 50 4.55 3.38 7.80
CA ASP A 50 5.45 2.88 8.81
C ASP A 50 5.81 1.42 8.49
N ARG A 51 7.03 1.01 8.84
CA ARG A 51 7.54 -0.34 8.65
C ARG A 51 7.95 -0.94 9.99
N GLU A 52 7.29 -2.01 10.39
CA GLU A 52 7.62 -2.74 11.61
C GLU A 52 8.15 -4.14 11.29
N ALA A 53 9.23 -4.54 11.96
CA ALA A 53 9.81 -5.86 11.85
C ALA A 53 9.62 -6.62 13.16
N TYR A 54 9.03 -7.81 13.07
CA TYR A 54 8.75 -8.67 14.20
C TYR A 54 9.73 -9.83 14.23
N ASN A 55 10.46 -9.96 15.35
CA ASN A 55 11.40 -11.04 15.60
C ASN A 55 10.67 -12.28 16.14
N GLU A 56 9.74 -12.80 15.36
CA GLU A 56 9.07 -14.07 15.60
C GLU A 56 9.60 -15.16 14.65
N VAL A 57 9.07 -16.38 14.75
CA VAL A 57 9.42 -17.48 13.84
C VAL A 57 8.17 -17.90 13.08
N PRO A 58 8.10 -17.70 11.75
CA PRO A 58 9.09 -17.03 10.89
C PRO A 58 9.12 -15.50 11.09
N PRO A 59 10.27 -14.82 10.89
CA PRO A 59 10.33 -13.36 10.97
C PRO A 59 9.38 -12.73 9.97
N ARG A 60 8.67 -11.67 10.37
CA ARG A 60 7.73 -10.95 9.50
C ARG A 60 7.99 -9.45 9.51
N VAL A 61 7.57 -8.81 8.43
CA VAL A 61 7.60 -7.35 8.27
C VAL A 61 6.22 -6.92 7.83
N GLU A 62 5.65 -5.97 8.56
CA GLU A 62 4.34 -5.39 8.27
C GLU A 62 4.51 -3.90 7.97
N TYR A 63 3.63 -3.41 7.11
CA TYR A 63 3.53 -2.01 6.75
C TYR A 63 2.16 -1.48 7.17
N THR A 64 2.15 -0.31 7.77
CA THR A 64 0.92 0.39 8.17
C THR A 64 0.88 1.78 7.55
N PRO A 65 -0.29 2.27 7.13
CA PRO A 65 -0.40 3.66 6.71
C PRO A 65 -0.22 4.58 7.92
N THR A 66 0.47 5.69 7.69
CA THR A 66 0.53 6.82 8.64
C THR A 66 -0.75 7.64 8.52
N GLU A 67 -1.03 8.51 9.51
CA GLU A 67 -2.12 9.50 9.42
C GLU A 67 -2.07 10.34 8.13
N LYS A 68 -0.85 10.65 7.65
CA LYS A 68 -0.64 11.38 6.39
C LYS A 68 -1.13 10.57 5.19
N ALA A 69 -0.88 9.26 5.14
CA ALA A 69 -1.41 8.42 4.07
C ALA A 69 -2.92 8.20 4.20
N GLU A 70 -3.43 7.99 5.41
CA GLU A 70 -4.87 7.83 5.65
C GLU A 70 -5.69 9.05 5.21
N SER A 71 -5.12 10.26 5.32
CA SER A 71 -5.75 11.48 4.81
C SER A 71 -6.05 11.44 3.30
N LEU A 72 -5.39 10.55 2.54
CA LEU A 72 -5.62 10.34 1.11
C LEU A 72 -6.71 9.29 0.82
N PHE A 73 -7.08 8.45 1.79
CA PHE A 73 -8.02 7.34 1.57
C PHE A 73 -9.39 7.75 1.04
N PRO A 74 -9.99 8.89 1.46
CA PRO A 74 -11.24 9.37 0.87
C PRO A 74 -11.16 9.56 -0.65
N VAL A 75 -9.99 9.89 -1.19
CA VAL A 75 -9.80 10.04 -2.66
C VAL A 75 -9.93 8.69 -3.35
N PHE A 76 -9.34 7.63 -2.80
CA PHE A 76 -9.49 6.28 -3.33
C PHE A 76 -10.94 5.78 -3.22
N ALA A 77 -11.62 6.08 -2.12
CA ALA A 77 -13.03 5.73 -1.94
C ALA A 77 -13.92 6.42 -2.98
N HIS A 78 -13.71 7.71 -3.24
CA HIS A 78 -14.43 8.44 -4.29
C HIS A 78 -14.18 7.87 -5.68
N LEU A 79 -12.92 7.55 -6.01
CA LEU A 79 -12.57 6.94 -7.29
C LEU A 79 -13.20 5.55 -7.44
N HIS A 80 -13.22 4.75 -6.37
CA HIS A 80 -13.83 3.43 -6.36
C HIS A 80 -15.35 3.51 -6.55
N HIS A 81 -16.00 4.46 -5.88
CA HIS A 81 -17.43 4.70 -6.06
C HIS A 81 -17.77 5.10 -7.50
N TRP A 82 -17.00 6.01 -8.08
CA TRP A 82 -17.13 6.39 -9.48
C TRP A 82 -16.95 5.18 -10.42
N ALA A 83 -15.95 4.33 -10.19
CA ALA A 83 -15.74 3.14 -11.02
C ALA A 83 -16.95 2.19 -10.98
N ILE A 84 -17.53 1.98 -9.80
CA ILE A 84 -18.75 1.17 -9.63
C ILE A 84 -19.94 1.81 -10.37
N GLU A 85 -20.13 3.12 -10.25
CA GLU A 85 -21.24 3.85 -10.89
C GLU A 85 -21.24 3.69 -12.42
N TYR A 86 -20.05 3.60 -13.02
CA TYR A 86 -19.88 3.49 -14.47
C TYR A 86 -19.50 2.08 -14.95
N GLU A 87 -19.63 1.06 -14.10
CA GLU A 87 -19.32 -0.36 -14.40
C GLU A 87 -17.92 -0.58 -15.00
N LEU A 88 -16.90 0.07 -14.43
CA LEU A 88 -15.49 -0.02 -14.83
C LEU A 88 -14.67 -1.02 -14.00
#